data_AF-A0A960XES2-F1
#
_entry.id   AF-A0A960XES2-F1
#
_cell.length_a   1.000
_cell.length_b   1.000
_cell.length_c   1.000
_cell.angle_alpha   90.00
_cell.angle_beta   90.00
_cell.angle_gamma   90.00
#
_symmetry.space_group_name_H-M   'P 1'
#
loop_
_entity.id
_entity.type
_entity.pdbx_description
1 polymer ?
#
loop_
_entity_poly.entity_id
_entity_poly.type
_entity_poly.pdbx_seq_one_letter_code
_entity_poly.pdbx_strand_id
1 'polypeptide(L)'
;MAKGNVTHYFYEQPVFTDREQRHIERTLRQFKGEPATEELKKKIWNALQTEKHLGHIITPFKVVLRQDPLHKFPPTVEVILDTKV
;
A
#
# COMPACT_ATOMS: atom_id res chain seq x y z
N MET A 1 18.04 -26.37 8.45
CA MET A 1 16.87 -26.50 9.34
C MET A 1 16.53 -25.12 9.88
N ALA A 2 15.25 -24.75 9.76
CA ALA A 2 14.52 -23.57 10.25
C ALA A 2 15.30 -22.25 10.52
N LYS A 3 15.13 -21.25 9.62
CA LYS A 3 15.28 -19.84 10.00
C LYS A 3 14.09 -19.50 10.91
N GLY A 4 14.34 -19.30 12.19
CA GLY A 4 13.33 -18.83 13.14
C GLY A 4 12.78 -17.49 12.67
N ASN A 5 11.46 -17.41 12.53
CA ASN A 5 10.77 -16.15 12.35
C ASN A 5 10.95 -15.34 13.64
N VAL A 6 11.88 -14.40 13.63
CA VAL A 6 12.01 -13.43 14.72
C VAL A 6 10.87 -12.43 14.55
N THR A 7 9.73 -12.73 15.17
CA THR A 7 8.62 -11.79 15.32
C THR A 7 9.07 -10.70 16.29
N HIS A 8 9.53 -9.56 15.76
CA HIS A 8 9.82 -8.39 16.57
C HIS A 8 8.49 -7.75 17.01
N TYR A 9 8.09 -8.02 18.24
CA TYR A 9 7.03 -7.29 18.91
C TYR A 9 7.59 -5.96 19.43
N PHE A 10 7.05 -4.84 18.96
CA PHE A 10 7.24 -3.53 19.59
C PHE A 10 5.84 -3.02 19.95
N TYR A 11 5.54 -2.90 21.25
CA TYR A 11 4.26 -2.42 21.84
C TYR A 11 2.97 -3.24 21.61
N GLU A 12 2.99 -4.57 21.76
CA GLU A 12 1.78 -5.42 21.92
C GLU A 12 0.65 -5.29 20.87
N GLN A 13 0.83 -4.53 19.79
CA GLN A 13 -0.06 -4.47 18.65
C GLN A 13 0.55 -5.29 17.50
N PRO A 14 -0.23 -6.14 16.81
CA PRO A 14 0.26 -6.90 15.67
C PRO A 14 0.67 -5.93 14.56
N VAL A 15 1.98 -5.86 14.30
CA VAL A 15 2.55 -5.32 13.06
C VAL A 15 1.77 -5.93 11.91
N PHE A 16 1.28 -5.09 10.98
CA PHE A 16 0.65 -5.44 9.72
C PHE A 16 0.90 -6.89 9.34
N THR A 17 -0.13 -7.73 9.39
CA THR A 17 0.04 -9.15 9.08
C THR A 17 0.74 -9.22 7.72
N ASP A 18 1.91 -9.88 7.64
CA ASP A 18 2.70 -10.04 6.40
C ASP A 18 1.82 -10.40 5.18
N ARG A 19 0.67 -11.03 5.44
CA ARG A 19 -0.36 -11.33 4.45
C ARG A 19 -0.95 -10.07 3.80
N GLU A 20 -1.47 -9.11 4.55
CA GLU A 20 -2.11 -7.91 4.02
C GLU A 20 -1.11 -7.04 3.24
N GLN A 21 0.09 -6.84 3.79
CA GLN A 21 1.16 -6.13 3.09
C GLN A 21 1.52 -6.82 1.76
N ARG A 22 1.63 -8.15 1.75
CA ARG A 22 1.87 -8.91 0.50
C ARG A 22 0.72 -8.78 -0.50
N HIS A 23 -0.52 -8.68 -0.05
CA HIS A 23 -1.67 -8.44 -0.94
C HIS A 23 -1.57 -7.05 -1.58
N ILE A 24 -1.33 -6.01 -0.76
CA ILE A 24 -1.16 -4.64 -1.25
C ILE A 24 0.00 -4.55 -2.24
N GLU A 25 1.17 -5.08 -1.91
CA GLU A 25 2.34 -5.08 -2.80
C GLU A 25 2.08 -5.83 -4.10
N ARG A 26 1.38 -6.97 -4.05
CA ARG A 26 1.00 -7.74 -5.24
C ARG A 26 0.06 -6.95 -6.14
N THR A 27 -0.93 -6.27 -5.57
CA THR A 27 -1.87 -5.43 -6.32
C THR A 27 -1.16 -4.25 -6.95
N LEU A 28 -0.28 -3.56 -6.21
CA LEU A 28 0.46 -2.41 -6.71
C LEU A 28 1.48 -2.76 -7.79
N ARG A 29 2.02 -3.98 -7.79
CA ARG A 29 2.99 -4.44 -8.79
C ARG A 29 2.45 -4.38 -10.22
N GLN A 30 1.13 -4.50 -10.41
CA GLN A 30 0.48 -4.44 -11.72
C GLN A 30 0.58 -3.04 -12.36
N PHE A 31 0.66 -2.01 -11.52
CA PHE A 31 0.69 -0.60 -11.93
C PHE A 31 2.12 -0.04 -12.02
N LYS A 32 3.13 -0.88 -11.76
CA LYS A 32 4.54 -0.47 -11.76
C LYS A 32 4.98 -0.11 -13.19
N GLY A 33 5.48 1.12 -13.36
CA GLY A 33 5.96 1.62 -14.64
C GLY A 33 4.94 2.46 -15.42
N GLU A 34 3.69 2.55 -14.94
CA GLU A 34 2.73 3.53 -15.46
C GLU A 34 3.09 4.95 -14.98
N PRO A 35 2.84 5.99 -15.79
CA PRO A 35 3.02 7.37 -15.36
C PRO A 35 2.06 7.71 -14.23
N ALA A 36 2.55 8.43 -13.22
CA ALA A 36 1.74 8.87 -12.09
C ALA A 36 0.75 9.96 -12.51
N THR A 37 -0.44 9.53 -12.88
CA THR A 37 -1.58 10.36 -13.29
C THR A 37 -2.77 10.18 -12.35
N GLU A 38 -3.75 11.09 -12.43
CA GLU A 38 -5.02 10.93 -11.69
C GLU A 38 -5.78 9.66 -12.12
N GLU A 39 -5.63 9.24 -13.39
CA GLU A 39 -6.17 7.97 -13.87
C GLU A 39 -5.53 6.77 -13.15
N LEU A 40 -4.19 6.76 -13.04
CA LEU A 40 -3.46 5.71 -12.34
C LEU A 40 -3.87 5.64 -10.86
N LYS A 41 -3.96 6.80 -10.20
CA LYS A 41 -4.47 6.90 -8.82
C LYS A 41 -5.87 6.31 -8.68
N LYS A 42 -6.79 6.58 -9.62
CA LYS A 42 -8.14 6.01 -9.60
C LYS A 42 -8.13 4.50 -9.81
N LYS A 43 -7.30 3.98 -10.73
CA LYS A 43 -7.13 2.53 -10.95
C LYS A 43 -6.62 1.84 -9.67
N ILE A 44 -5.58 2.39 -9.05
CA ILE A 44 -5.00 1.87 -7.81
C ILE A 44 -6.05 1.87 -6.69
N TRP A 45 -6.77 2.98 -6.51
CA TRP A 45 -7.82 3.09 -5.49
C TRP A 45 -8.92 2.04 -5.70
N ASN A 46 -9.40 1.87 -6.94
CA ASN A 46 -10.40 0.86 -7.26
C ASN A 46 -9.89 -0.56 -6.94
N ALA A 47 -8.67 -0.89 -7.34
CA ALA A 47 -8.08 -2.20 -7.09
C ALA A 47 -7.95 -2.51 -5.59
N LEU A 48 -7.45 -1.55 -4.81
CA LEU A 48 -7.35 -1.70 -3.35
C LEU A 48 -8.74 -1.76 -2.67
N GLN A 49 -9.74 -1.04 -3.19
CA GLN A 49 -11.12 -1.15 -2.70
C GLN A 49 -11.73 -2.52 -3.00
N THR A 50 -11.44 -3.12 -4.16
CA THR A 50 -11.85 -4.48 -4.47
C THR A 50 -11.23 -5.47 -3.48
N GLU A 51 -9.93 -5.39 -3.24
CA GLU A 51 -9.26 -6.24 -2.24
C GLU A 51 -9.81 -6.03 -0.82
N LYS A 52 -10.19 -4.79 -0.48
CA LYS A 52 -10.86 -4.48 0.78
C LYS A 52 -12.26 -5.11 0.87
N HIS A 53 -13.04 -5.04 -0.20
CA HIS A 53 -14.35 -5.66 -0.27
C HIS A 53 -14.27 -7.20 -0.14
N LEU A 54 -13.21 -7.80 -0.68
CA LEU A 54 -12.91 -9.24 -0.54
C LEU A 54 -12.36 -9.63 0.85
N GLY A 55 -12.12 -8.64 1.73
CA GLY A 55 -11.57 -8.88 3.07
C GLY A 55 -10.08 -9.19 3.10
N HIS A 56 -9.35 -8.94 2.02
CA HIS A 56 -7.89 -9.10 1.96
C HIS A 56 -7.13 -7.90 2.54
N ILE A 57 -7.74 -6.72 2.46
CA ILE A 57 -7.28 -5.49 3.09
C ILE A 57 -8.34 -5.06 4.10
N ILE A 58 -7.92 -4.81 5.33
CA ILE A 58 -8.79 -4.35 6.41
C ILE A 58 -8.40 -2.94 6.81
N THR A 59 -7.10 -2.65 6.75
CA THR A 59 -6.52 -1.38 7.13
C THR A 59 -7.12 -0.26 6.26
N PRO A 60 -7.61 0.84 6.87
CA PRO A 60 -7.99 2.03 6.12
C PRO A 60 -6.79 2.58 5.34
N PHE A 61 -7.03 3.08 4.13
CA PHE A 61 -5.96 3.60 3.29
C PHE A 61 -6.41 4.83 2.50
N LYS A 62 -5.42 5.63 2.09
CA LYS A 62 -5.59 6.78 1.20
C LYS A 62 -4.61 6.67 0.04
N VAL A 63 -5.07 6.99 -1.17
CA VAL A 63 -4.23 7.06 -2.37
C VAL A 63 -4.08 8.52 -2.77
N VAL A 64 -2.84 8.98 -2.90
CA VAL A 64 -2.51 10.39 -3.17
C VAL A 64 -1.59 10.48 -4.36
N LEU A 65 -1.83 11.44 -5.24
CA LEU A 65 -0.88 11.81 -6.29
C LEU A 65 -0.03 12.94 -5.74
N ARG A 66 1.27 12.70 -5.56
CA ARG A 66 2.23 13.75 -5.23
C ARG A 66 2.87 14.28 -6.49
N GLN A 67 2.83 15.59 -6.62
CA GLN A 67 3.58 16.35 -7.61
C GLN A 67 4.53 17.26 -6.85
N ASP A 68 5.82 17.21 -7.20
CA ASP A 68 6.80 18.12 -6.61
C ASP A 68 6.64 19.50 -7.26
N PRO A 69 6.30 20.56 -6.50
CA PRO A 69 6.18 21.91 -7.05
C PRO A 69 7.47 22.41 -7.71
N LEU A 70 8.63 21.92 -7.26
CA LEU A 70 9.93 22.28 -7.83
C LEU A 70 10.33 21.39 -9.02
N HIS A 71 9.51 20.39 -9.38
CA HIS A 71 9.76 19.43 -10.46
C HIS A 71 11.13 18.74 -10.38
N LYS A 72 11.75 18.66 -9.18
CA LYS A 72 13.01 17.95 -8.96
C LYS A 72 12.79 16.44 -8.95
N PHE A 73 11.60 16.00 -8.59
CA PHE A 73 11.22 14.60 -8.56
C PHE A 73 10.05 14.32 -9.51
N PRO A 74 10.05 13.14 -10.17
CA PRO A 74 8.90 12.73 -10.98
C PRO A 74 7.66 12.59 -10.09
N PRO A 75 6.45 12.84 -10.62
CA PRO A 75 5.21 12.60 -9.90
C PRO A 75 5.14 11.15 -9.41
N THR A 76 4.58 10.95 -8.22
CA THR A 76 4.43 9.63 -7.60
C THR A 76 3.02 9.43 -7.08
N VAL A 77 2.51 8.20 -7.17
CA VAL A 77 1.29 7.80 -6.47
C VAL A 77 1.69 7.12 -5.17
N GLU A 78 1.25 7.67 -4.05
CA GLU A 78 1.49 7.14 -2.72
C GLU A 78 0.22 6.47 -2.18
N VAL A 79 0.38 5.29 -1.57
CA VAL A 79 -0.66 4.63 -0.79
C VAL A 79 -0.26 4.74 0.66
N ILE A 80 -1.05 5.49 1.43
CA ILE A 80 -0.84 5.73 2.86
C ILE A 80 -1.82 4.82 3.60
N LEU A 81 -1.28 3.89 4.37
CA LEU A 81 -2.06 3.05 5.28
C LEU A 81 -2.27 3.82 6.58
N ASP A 82 -3.52 3.95 7.03
CA ASP A 82 -3.83 4.58 8.31
C ASP A 82 -3.82 3.51 9.40
N THR A 83 -2.73 3.51 10.14
CA THR A 83 -2.38 2.47 11.12
C THR A 83 -2.72 2.91 12.54
N LYS A 84 -3.31 4.09 12.72
CA LYS A 84 -3.74 4.56 14.04
C LYS A 84 -4.97 3.79 14.46
N VAL A 85 -4.76 2.79 15.32
CA VAL A 85 -5.78 2.18 16.16
C VAL A 85 -5.35 2.32 17.61
#